data_AF-A0A337SA97-F1
#
_entry.id   AF-A0A337SA97-F1
#
_cell.length_a   1.000
_cell.length_b   1.000
_cell.length_c   1.000
_cell.angle_alpha   90.00
_cell.angle_beta   90.00
_cell.angle_gamma   90.00
#
_symmetry.space_group_name_H-M   'P 1'
#
loop_
_entity.id
_entity.type
_entity.pdbx_description
1 polymer ?
#
loop_
_entity_poly.entity_id
_entity_poly.type
_entity_poly.pdbx_seq_one_letter_code
_entity_poly.pdbx_strand_id
1 'polypeptide(L)'
;MGSLGSHAARIPDADSIRRETGFSQASLLRLYHRFRALDRNKKGYLSRMDLQQIGALAVNPLGERIIDSFFPDGNLRLDFPGFVRVLAHFRPIDDEDPGIRDPKEPEPLNSRMNKLRFAFQLYDLDRDGKISRHEMLQVLRLMVGVQVTEEQLESIADRTVQEADEDGDGAVSFLEFTKSLEKMDIEQKMSIRILK
;
A
#
# COMPACT_ATOMS: atom_id res chain seq x y z
N MET A 1 -23.97 19.23 -37.33
CA MET A 1 -23.37 19.67 -36.06
C MET A 1 -22.58 18.49 -35.50
N GLY A 2 -21.26 18.49 -35.74
CA GLY A 2 -20.38 17.41 -35.30
C GLY A 2 -20.09 17.56 -33.81
N SER A 3 -20.44 16.55 -33.04
CA SER A 3 -20.07 16.45 -31.63
C SER A 3 -18.54 16.42 -31.55
N LEU A 4 -17.97 17.46 -30.93
CA LEU A 4 -16.56 17.51 -30.58
C LEU A 4 -16.28 16.35 -29.64
N GLY A 5 -15.65 15.30 -30.18
CA GLY A 5 -15.11 14.21 -29.39
C GLY A 5 -14.26 14.82 -28.29
N SER A 6 -14.71 14.64 -27.05
CA SER A 6 -13.92 14.89 -25.87
C SER A 6 -12.58 14.20 -26.09
N HIS A 7 -11.50 14.97 -26.17
CA HIS A 7 -10.15 14.44 -26.11
C HIS A 7 -9.97 13.79 -24.74
N ALA A 8 -10.47 12.56 -24.61
CA ALA A 8 -10.18 11.70 -23.47
C ALA A 8 -8.67 11.62 -23.41
N ALA A 9 -8.09 12.06 -22.31
CA ALA A 9 -6.67 11.93 -22.07
C ALA A 9 -6.34 10.44 -22.21
N ARG A 10 -5.71 10.05 -23.33
CA ARG A 10 -5.30 8.66 -23.55
C ARG A 10 -4.24 8.34 -22.52
N ILE A 11 -4.58 7.46 -21.59
CA ILE A 11 -3.63 6.88 -20.65
C ILE A 11 -2.71 5.98 -21.50
N PRO A 12 -1.39 6.23 -21.53
CA PRO A 12 -0.46 5.31 -22.17
C PRO A 12 -0.52 3.95 -21.45
N ASP A 13 -0.52 2.86 -22.23
CA ASP A 13 -0.51 1.48 -21.73
C ASP A 13 -1.68 1.08 -20.82
N ALA A 14 -2.83 1.75 -20.97
CA ALA A 14 -4.03 1.52 -20.16
C ALA A 14 -4.46 0.04 -20.09
N ASP A 15 -4.38 -0.69 -21.20
CA ASP A 15 -4.76 -2.11 -21.24
C ASP A 15 -3.77 -3.03 -20.50
N SER A 16 -2.49 -2.66 -20.46
CA SER A 16 -1.49 -3.38 -19.67
C SER A 16 -1.71 -3.13 -18.18
N ILE A 17 -1.85 -1.86 -17.78
CA ILE A 17 -2.10 -1.45 -16.40
C ILE A 17 -3.41 -2.07 -15.90
N ARG A 18 -4.45 -2.11 -16.73
CA ARG A 18 -5.74 -2.73 -16.37
C ARG A 18 -5.60 -4.23 -16.10
N ARG A 19 -4.85 -4.96 -16.93
CA ARG A 19 -4.63 -6.40 -16.72
C ARG A 19 -3.82 -6.68 -15.45
N GLU A 20 -2.80 -5.85 -15.19
CA GLU A 20 -1.94 -6.00 -14.01
C GLU A 20 -2.67 -5.65 -12.70
N THR A 21 -3.41 -4.54 -12.71
CA THR A 21 -3.96 -3.94 -11.48
C THR A 21 -5.44 -4.25 -11.26
N GLY A 22 -6.12 -4.76 -12.29
CA GLY A 22 -7.56 -5.07 -12.33
C GLY A 22 -8.51 -3.87 -12.18
N PHE A 23 -8.01 -2.63 -12.24
CA PHE A 23 -8.87 -1.45 -12.20
C PHE A 23 -9.72 -1.30 -13.46
N SER A 24 -10.99 -0.91 -13.30
CA SER A 24 -11.85 -0.56 -14.43
C SER A 24 -11.30 0.66 -15.20
N GLN A 25 -11.70 0.80 -16.47
CA GLN A 25 -11.30 1.96 -17.30
C GLN A 25 -11.69 3.29 -16.64
N ALA A 26 -12.87 3.35 -16.02
CA ALA A 26 -13.34 4.54 -15.32
C ALA A 26 -12.48 4.86 -14.09
N SER A 27 -12.10 3.84 -13.30
CA SER A 27 -11.20 4.02 -12.15
C SER A 27 -9.81 4.47 -12.59
N LEU A 28 -9.24 3.88 -13.65
CA LEU A 28 -7.96 4.33 -14.19
C LEU A 28 -7.98 5.79 -14.66
N LEU A 29 -9.06 6.24 -15.31
CA LEU A 29 -9.24 7.64 -15.70
C LEU A 29 -9.28 8.56 -14.48
N ARG A 30 -10.04 8.20 -13.43
CA ARG A 30 -10.07 8.96 -12.17
C ARG A 30 -8.69 9.06 -11.53
N LEU A 31 -7.95 7.94 -11.47
CA LEU A 31 -6.59 7.89 -10.94
C LEU A 31 -5.61 8.72 -11.79
N TYR A 32 -5.73 8.68 -13.12
CA TYR A 32 -4.88 9.45 -14.02
C TYR A 32 -5.11 10.96 -13.90
N HIS A 33 -6.36 11.37 -13.77
CA HIS A 33 -6.69 12.76 -13.47
C HIS A 33 -6.10 13.20 -12.13
N ARG A 34 -6.16 12.35 -11.10
CA ARG A 34 -5.54 12.65 -9.80
C ARG A 34 -4.02 12.72 -9.89
N PHE A 35 -3.38 11.79 -10.59
CA PHE A 35 -1.94 11.78 -10.82
C PHE A 35 -1.47 13.07 -11.51
N ARG A 36 -2.17 13.49 -12.57
CA ARG A 36 -1.86 14.75 -13.27
C ARG A 36 -2.08 15.99 -12.40
N ALA A 37 -3.05 15.97 -11.49
CA ALA A 37 -3.26 17.08 -10.56
C ALA A 37 -2.14 17.20 -9.52
N LEU A 38 -1.48 16.09 -9.19
CA LEU A 38 -0.31 16.06 -8.30
C LEU A 38 0.98 16.45 -9.04
N ASP A 39 1.12 16.09 -10.32
CA ASP A 39 2.26 16.48 -11.16
C ASP A 39 2.13 17.93 -11.67
N ARG A 40 2.31 18.90 -10.77
CA ARG A 40 2.18 20.34 -11.07
C ARG A 40 3.08 20.81 -12.21
N ASN A 41 4.27 20.22 -12.32
CA ASN A 41 5.27 20.58 -13.31
C ASN A 41 5.12 19.80 -14.62
N LYS A 42 4.10 18.93 -14.74
CA LYS A 42 3.82 18.10 -15.93
C LYS A 42 5.04 17.29 -16.39
N LYS A 43 5.81 16.77 -15.44
CA LYS A 43 7.03 15.99 -15.67
C LYS A 43 6.74 14.58 -16.18
N GLY A 44 5.52 14.08 -15.98
CA GLY A 44 5.12 12.70 -16.23
C GLY A 44 5.43 11.74 -15.08
N TYR A 45 5.96 12.24 -13.95
CA TYR A 45 6.25 11.47 -12.75
C TYR A 45 6.02 12.31 -11.48
N LEU A 46 5.70 11.62 -10.39
CA LEU A 46 5.58 12.19 -9.05
C LEU A 46 6.88 11.97 -8.26
N SER A 47 7.24 12.96 -7.48
CA SER A 47 8.29 12.89 -6.47
C SER A 47 7.69 12.82 -5.06
N ARG A 48 8.51 12.50 -4.05
CA ARG A 48 8.10 12.53 -2.64
C ARG A 48 7.43 13.86 -2.26
N MET A 49 8.01 14.97 -2.72
CA MET A 49 7.48 16.32 -2.49
C MET A 49 6.08 16.49 -3.09
N ASP A 50 5.81 15.90 -4.26
CA ASP A 50 4.49 15.99 -4.91
C ASP A 50 3.43 15.21 -4.10
N LEU A 51 3.79 14.07 -3.49
CA LEU A 51 2.88 13.30 -2.62
C LEU A 51 2.67 13.94 -1.25
N GLN A 52 3.68 14.61 -0.68
CA GLN A 52 3.56 15.37 0.57
C GLN A 52 2.59 16.55 0.46
N GLN A 53 2.33 17.06 -0.75
CA GLN A 53 1.29 18.07 -0.97
C GLN A 53 -0.13 17.54 -0.73
N ILE A 54 -0.32 16.23 -0.61
CA ILE A 54 -1.61 15.64 -0.27
C ILE A 54 -1.85 15.90 1.23
N GLY A 55 -2.63 16.94 1.54
CA GLY A 55 -2.88 17.34 2.93
C GLY A 55 -3.38 16.20 3.83
N ALA A 56 -4.19 15.28 3.29
CA ALA A 56 -4.65 14.10 4.03
C ALA A 56 -3.53 13.11 4.38
N LEU A 57 -2.49 12.98 3.55
CA LEU A 57 -1.31 12.17 3.87
C LEU A 57 -0.38 12.92 4.83
N ALA A 58 -0.25 14.24 4.69
CA ALA A 58 0.61 15.05 5.56
C ALA A 58 0.15 15.04 7.03
N VAL A 59 -1.17 14.91 7.29
CA VAL A 59 -1.72 14.79 8.65
C VAL A 59 -1.84 13.35 9.14
N ASN A 60 -1.57 12.36 8.27
CA ASN A 60 -1.64 10.95 8.63
C ASN A 60 -0.32 10.55 9.33
N PRO A 61 -0.35 10.00 10.56
CA PRO A 61 0.86 9.53 11.25
C PRO A 61 1.67 8.49 10.46
N LEU A 62 1.01 7.73 9.58
CA LEU A 62 1.64 6.75 8.69
C LEU A 62 1.95 7.34 7.30
N GLY A 63 1.71 8.64 7.08
CA GLY A 63 1.80 9.30 5.79
C GLY A 63 3.16 9.15 5.13
N GLU A 64 4.25 9.39 5.87
CA GLU A 64 5.61 9.22 5.34
C GLU A 64 5.90 7.76 4.95
N ARG A 65 5.48 6.78 5.77
CA ARG A 65 5.64 5.35 5.46
C ARG A 65 4.84 4.94 4.22
N ILE A 66 3.63 5.48 4.06
CA ILE A 66 2.82 5.29 2.86
C ILE A 66 3.52 5.91 1.65
N ILE A 67 4.08 7.12 1.77
CA ILE A 67 4.84 7.77 0.70
C ILE A 67 6.05 6.92 0.33
N ASP A 68 6.78 6.38 1.30
CA ASP A 68 7.93 5.49 1.08
C ASP A 68 7.56 4.24 0.29
N SER A 69 6.37 3.66 0.54
CA SER A 69 5.89 2.50 -0.21
C SER A 69 5.66 2.78 -1.70
N PHE A 70 5.47 4.04 -2.10
CA PHE A 70 5.42 4.41 -3.52
C PHE A 70 6.79 4.42 -4.20
N PHE A 71 7.88 4.36 -3.45
CA PHE A 71 9.24 4.47 -3.95
C PHE A 71 10.07 3.24 -3.54
N PRO A 72 9.83 2.06 -4.17
CA PRO A 72 10.68 0.90 -3.95
C PRO A 72 12.12 1.18 -4.42
N ASP A 73 13.08 0.50 -3.81
CA ASP A 73 14.50 0.45 -4.19
C ASP A 73 15.23 1.80 -4.34
N GLY A 74 14.83 2.81 -3.57
CA GLY A 74 15.46 4.14 -3.63
C GLY A 74 15.12 4.92 -4.90
N ASN A 75 14.13 4.47 -5.67
CA ASN A 75 13.65 5.23 -6.82
C ASN A 75 13.09 6.59 -6.36
N LEU A 76 13.46 7.67 -7.02
CA LEU A 76 13.03 9.03 -6.67
C LEU A 76 11.83 9.50 -7.50
N ARG A 77 11.36 8.65 -8.45
CA ARG A 77 10.34 9.00 -9.43
C ARG A 77 9.28 7.91 -9.49
N LEU A 78 8.04 8.33 -9.36
CA LEU A 78 6.85 7.49 -9.45
C LEU A 78 6.11 7.82 -10.75
N ASP A 79 6.11 6.88 -11.68
CA ASP A 79 5.31 6.99 -12.89
C ASP A 79 3.84 6.60 -12.64
N PHE A 80 2.99 6.81 -13.65
CA PHE A 80 1.57 6.47 -13.52
C PHE A 80 1.32 4.97 -13.28
N PRO A 81 1.97 4.03 -14.00
CA PRO A 81 1.85 2.61 -13.70
C PRO A 81 2.21 2.27 -12.26
N GLY A 82 3.34 2.75 -11.74
CA GLY A 82 3.75 2.54 -10.36
C GLY A 82 2.76 3.10 -9.35
N PHE A 83 2.23 4.30 -9.61
CA PHE A 83 1.19 4.90 -8.75
C PHE A 83 -0.05 4.02 -8.66
N VAL A 84 -0.51 3.46 -9.78
CA VAL A 84 -1.67 2.57 -9.81
C VAL A 84 -1.37 1.21 -9.17
N ARG A 85 -0.17 0.64 -9.35
CA ARG A 85 0.22 -0.64 -8.71
C ARG A 85 0.14 -0.56 -7.19
N VAL A 86 0.61 0.52 -6.58
CA VAL A 86 0.51 0.69 -5.13
C VAL A 86 -0.95 0.77 -4.70
N LEU A 87 -1.77 1.56 -5.41
CA LEU A 87 -3.19 1.66 -5.12
C LEU A 87 -3.96 0.35 -5.38
N ALA A 88 -3.44 -0.52 -6.24
CA ALA A 88 -4.06 -1.82 -6.54
C ALA A 88 -4.11 -2.72 -5.29
N HIS A 89 -3.12 -2.64 -4.39
CA HIS A 89 -3.14 -3.37 -3.11
C HIS A 89 -4.35 -3.01 -2.26
N PHE A 90 -4.88 -1.80 -2.40
CA PHE A 90 -6.04 -1.31 -1.65
C PHE A 90 -7.37 -1.52 -2.35
N ARG A 91 -7.40 -2.19 -3.51
CA ARG A 91 -8.65 -2.56 -4.14
C ARG A 91 -9.39 -3.55 -3.24
N PRO A 92 -10.72 -3.40 -3.08
CA PRO A 92 -11.55 -4.46 -2.55
C PRO A 92 -11.31 -5.76 -3.32
N ILE A 93 -11.35 -6.88 -2.62
CA ILE A 93 -11.48 -8.17 -3.28
C ILE A 93 -12.92 -8.23 -3.80
N ASP A 94 -13.07 -8.55 -5.08
CA ASP A 94 -14.37 -8.72 -5.68
C ASP A 94 -14.85 -10.13 -5.34
N ASP A 95 -15.99 -10.24 -4.64
CA ASP A 95 -16.59 -11.53 -4.25
C ASP A 95 -16.96 -12.40 -5.48
N GLU A 96 -16.96 -11.82 -6.68
CA GLU A 96 -17.27 -12.49 -7.94
C GLU A 96 -16.03 -13.04 -8.67
N ASP A 97 -14.82 -12.87 -8.13
CA ASP A 97 -13.64 -13.58 -8.64
C ASP A 97 -13.74 -15.04 -8.18
N PRO A 98 -14.02 -16.01 -9.08
CA PRO A 98 -14.40 -17.37 -8.69
C PRO A 98 -13.27 -18.17 -8.02
N GLY A 99 -12.08 -17.57 -7.85
CA GLY A 99 -10.87 -18.25 -7.36
C GLY A 99 -10.32 -19.29 -8.35
N ILE A 100 -10.99 -19.52 -9.48
CA ILE A 100 -10.55 -20.37 -10.58
C ILE A 100 -9.62 -19.52 -11.45
N ARG A 101 -8.40 -19.30 -10.96
CA ARG A 101 -7.33 -18.65 -11.72
C ARG A 101 -6.40 -19.71 -12.29
N ASP A 102 -5.90 -19.49 -13.50
CA ASP A 102 -4.87 -20.35 -14.06
C ASP A 102 -3.65 -20.30 -13.12
N PRO A 103 -3.10 -21.44 -12.65
CA PRO A 103 -1.91 -21.47 -11.80
C PRO A 103 -0.68 -20.74 -12.41
N LYS A 104 -0.72 -20.47 -13.72
CA LYS A 104 0.33 -19.71 -14.43
C LYS A 104 0.14 -18.20 -14.37
N GLU A 105 -1.03 -17.70 -14.00
CA GLU A 105 -1.27 -16.27 -13.84
C GLU A 105 -0.67 -15.76 -12.53
N PRO A 106 -0.05 -14.57 -12.53
CA PRO A 106 0.49 -13.99 -11.31
C PRO A 106 -0.61 -13.71 -10.31
N GLU A 107 -0.30 -13.90 -9.03
CA GLU A 107 -1.19 -13.57 -7.92
C GLU A 107 -1.57 -12.08 -7.98
N PRO A 108 -2.86 -11.71 -7.85
CA PRO A 108 -3.27 -10.32 -7.99
C PRO A 108 -2.70 -9.45 -6.86
N LEU A 109 -2.43 -8.18 -7.15
CA LEU A 109 -1.87 -7.24 -6.18
C LEU A 109 -2.78 -7.00 -4.96
N ASN A 110 -4.10 -7.21 -5.09
CA ASN A 110 -5.05 -7.13 -3.99
C ASN A 110 -5.31 -8.48 -3.29
N SER A 111 -4.50 -9.52 -3.53
CA SER A 111 -4.60 -10.77 -2.79
C SER A 111 -4.30 -10.54 -1.30
N ARG A 112 -4.76 -11.47 -0.46
CA ARG A 112 -4.41 -11.50 0.96
C ARG A 112 -2.90 -11.45 1.18
N MET A 113 -2.14 -12.27 0.45
CA MET A 113 -0.68 -12.36 0.61
C MET A 113 0.01 -11.04 0.22
N ASN A 114 -0.39 -10.44 -0.90
CA ASN A 114 0.18 -9.16 -1.35
C ASN A 114 -0.21 -7.99 -0.43
N LYS A 115 -1.43 -7.98 0.11
CA LYS A 115 -1.85 -7.01 1.14
C LYS A 115 -1.02 -7.17 2.43
N LEU A 116 -0.78 -8.41 2.87
CA LEU A 116 0.08 -8.68 4.03
C LEU A 116 1.53 -8.26 3.79
N ARG A 117 2.09 -8.56 2.60
CA ARG A 117 3.43 -8.08 2.22
C ARG A 117 3.52 -6.56 2.23
N PHE A 118 2.50 -5.90 1.69
CA PHE A 118 2.43 -4.44 1.69
C PHE A 118 2.37 -3.88 3.13
N ALA A 119 1.53 -4.47 4.00
CA ALA A 119 1.48 -4.08 5.40
C ALA A 119 2.81 -4.32 6.11
N PHE A 120 3.45 -5.46 5.88
CA PHE A 120 4.75 -5.82 6.44
C PHE A 120 5.82 -4.78 6.07
N GLN A 121 5.88 -4.37 4.80
CA GLN A 121 6.79 -3.32 4.32
C GLN A 121 6.52 -1.94 4.91
N LEU A 122 5.34 -1.69 5.49
CA LEU A 122 5.09 -0.48 6.26
C LEU A 122 5.69 -0.56 7.67
N TYR A 123 5.95 -1.75 8.21
CA TYR A 123 6.63 -1.93 9.49
C TYR A 123 8.15 -1.99 9.32
N ASP A 124 8.62 -2.87 8.42
CA ASP A 124 10.02 -3.12 8.05
C ASP A 124 10.60 -1.92 7.27
N LEU A 125 11.28 -1.03 7.99
CA LEU A 125 11.80 0.24 7.48
C LEU A 125 13.16 0.06 6.78
N ASP A 126 14.03 -0.77 7.35
CA ASP A 126 15.36 -1.00 6.82
C ASP A 126 15.38 -2.08 5.71
N ARG A 127 14.24 -2.77 5.52
CA ARG A 127 14.02 -3.78 4.48
C ARG A 127 14.92 -5.00 4.66
N ASP A 128 15.24 -5.34 5.90
CA ASP A 128 16.00 -6.55 6.23
C ASP A 128 15.15 -7.84 6.13
N GLY A 129 13.83 -7.69 5.93
CA GLY A 129 12.88 -8.78 5.79
C GLY A 129 12.31 -9.28 7.11
N LYS A 130 12.55 -8.55 8.21
CA LYS A 130 12.04 -8.81 9.55
C LYS A 130 11.50 -7.51 10.15
N ILE A 131 10.66 -7.62 11.17
CA ILE A 131 10.20 -6.47 11.94
C ILE A 131 10.87 -6.57 13.30
N SER A 132 11.83 -5.70 13.53
CA SER A 132 12.50 -5.59 14.83
C SER A 132 11.56 -5.02 15.89
N ARG A 133 11.86 -5.29 17.17
CA ARG A 133 11.21 -4.63 18.32
C ARG A 133 11.19 -3.10 18.16
N HIS A 134 12.28 -2.54 17.65
CA HIS A 134 12.41 -1.09 17.48
C HIS A 134 11.42 -0.55 16.44
N GLU A 135 11.27 -1.22 15.30
CA GLU A 135 10.35 -0.82 14.23
C GLU A 135 8.89 -0.97 14.66
N MET A 136 8.56 -2.06 15.37
CA MET A 136 7.25 -2.26 15.99
C MET A 136 6.91 -1.09 16.93
N LEU A 137 7.84 -0.74 17.82
CA LEU A 137 7.66 0.35 18.77
C LEU A 137 7.46 1.71 18.06
N GLN A 138 8.23 1.97 16.99
CA GLN A 138 8.08 3.20 16.21
C GLN A 138 6.67 3.31 15.58
N VAL A 139 6.14 2.23 15.02
CA VAL A 139 4.78 2.25 14.46
C VAL A 139 3.74 2.46 15.56
N LEU A 140 3.86 1.78 16.70
CA LEU A 140 2.95 1.95 17.83
C LEU A 140 2.95 3.39 18.36
N ARG A 141 4.13 4.02 18.48
CA ARG A 141 4.24 5.44 18.85
C ARG A 141 3.49 6.37 17.90
N LEU A 142 3.52 6.10 16.59
CA LEU A 142 2.80 6.89 15.59
C LEU A 142 1.27 6.68 15.67
N MET A 143 0.81 5.49 16.03
CA MET A 143 -0.62 5.14 15.99
C MET A 143 -1.38 5.44 17.28
N VAL A 144 -0.74 5.30 18.45
CA VAL A 144 -1.45 5.22 19.75
C VAL A 144 -1.59 6.59 20.45
N GLY A 145 -0.86 7.61 20.00
CA GLY A 145 -1.01 8.99 20.46
C GLY A 145 -0.66 9.22 21.95
N VAL A 146 -1.02 10.39 22.49
CA VAL A 146 -0.61 10.90 23.82
C VAL A 146 -1.21 10.11 25.00
N GLN A 147 -2.04 9.09 24.75
CA GLN A 147 -2.82 8.40 25.79
C GLN A 147 -2.10 7.20 26.42
N VAL A 148 -0.96 6.79 25.88
CA VAL A 148 -0.22 5.61 26.37
C VAL A 148 1.20 6.02 26.72
N THR A 149 1.68 5.54 27.87
CA THR A 149 3.03 5.86 28.34
C THR A 149 4.09 5.12 27.54
N GLU A 150 5.31 5.64 27.54
CA GLU A 150 6.42 4.98 26.84
C GLU A 150 6.65 3.56 27.35
N GLU A 151 6.60 3.35 28.67
CA GLU A 151 6.73 2.02 29.29
C GLU A 151 5.63 1.05 28.84
N GLN A 152 4.40 1.54 28.64
CA GLN A 152 3.31 0.73 28.12
C GLN A 152 3.52 0.38 26.65
N LEU A 153 3.99 1.32 25.83
CA LEU A 153 4.31 1.06 24.43
C LEU A 153 5.43 0.03 24.30
N GLU A 154 6.49 0.15 25.10
CA GLU A 154 7.56 -0.84 25.16
C GLU A 154 7.02 -2.21 25.57
N SER A 155 6.20 -2.29 26.63
CA SER A 155 5.59 -3.55 27.07
C SER A 155 4.67 -4.16 26.01
N ILE A 156 3.93 -3.35 25.24
CA ILE A 156 3.08 -3.83 24.15
C ILE A 156 3.95 -4.33 23.00
N ALA A 157 4.98 -3.58 22.60
CA ALA A 157 5.90 -3.99 21.54
C ALA A 157 6.61 -5.30 21.91
N ASP A 158 7.12 -5.40 23.13
CA ASP A 158 7.78 -6.61 23.65
C ASP A 158 6.86 -7.82 23.60
N ARG A 159 5.66 -7.69 24.14
CA ARG A 159 4.68 -8.78 24.12
C ARG A 159 4.29 -9.15 22.69
N THR A 160 4.09 -8.17 21.82
CA THR A 160 3.68 -8.41 20.42
C THR A 160 4.74 -9.16 19.64
N VAL A 161 6.02 -8.78 19.79
CA VAL A 161 7.13 -9.49 19.15
C VAL A 161 7.27 -10.88 19.75
N GLN A 162 7.29 -11.00 21.08
CA GLN A 162 7.44 -12.30 21.76
C GLN A 162 6.31 -13.30 21.44
N GLU A 163 5.08 -12.83 21.23
CA GLU A 163 3.95 -13.68 20.86
C GLU A 163 3.98 -14.12 19.39
N ALA A 164 4.66 -13.36 18.53
CA ALA A 164 4.76 -13.64 17.09
C ALA A 164 6.04 -14.39 16.71
N ASP A 165 7.14 -14.15 17.42
CA ASP A 165 8.45 -14.76 17.24
C ASP A 165 8.43 -16.25 17.63
N GLU A 166 8.41 -17.14 16.64
CA GLU A 166 8.36 -18.59 16.82
C GLU A 166 9.75 -19.23 16.78
N ASP A 167 10.71 -18.61 16.07
CA ASP A 167 12.07 -19.11 15.94
C ASP A 167 13.04 -18.55 17.00
N GLY A 168 12.61 -17.54 17.75
CA GLY A 168 13.32 -16.96 18.89
C GLY A 168 14.44 -16.00 18.47
N ASP A 169 14.39 -15.42 17.27
CA ASP A 169 15.41 -14.52 16.76
C ASP A 169 15.27 -13.07 17.26
N GLY A 170 14.20 -12.77 17.99
CA GLY A 170 13.91 -11.45 18.57
C GLY A 170 13.30 -10.45 17.59
N ALA A 171 12.90 -10.90 16.40
CA ALA A 171 12.19 -10.13 15.39
C ALA A 171 11.00 -10.92 14.85
N VAL A 172 10.18 -10.29 14.02
CA VAL A 172 9.03 -10.94 13.38
C VAL A 172 9.29 -11.04 11.88
N SER A 173 9.55 -12.26 11.40
CA SER A 173 9.67 -12.56 9.98
C SER A 173 8.34 -12.40 9.25
N PHE A 174 8.39 -12.32 7.92
CA PHE A 174 7.17 -12.25 7.11
C PHE A 174 6.21 -13.45 7.32
N LEU A 175 6.76 -14.64 7.57
CA LEU A 175 5.98 -15.86 7.81
C LEU A 175 5.25 -15.78 9.16
N GLU A 176 5.95 -15.35 10.20
CA GLU A 176 5.37 -15.14 11.53
C GLU A 176 4.30 -14.05 11.51
N PHE A 177 4.58 -12.92 10.87
CA PHE A 177 3.61 -11.84 10.68
C PHE A 177 2.33 -12.33 9.99
N THR A 178 2.47 -13.15 8.94
CA THR A 178 1.34 -13.75 8.23
C THR A 178 0.54 -14.68 9.13
N LYS A 179 1.21 -15.47 9.97
CA LYS A 179 0.59 -16.40 10.92
C LYS A 179 -0.13 -15.65 12.05
N SER A 180 0.48 -14.61 12.62
CA SER A 180 -0.14 -13.76 13.65
C SER A 180 -1.42 -13.07 13.16
N LEU A 181 -1.49 -12.77 11.85
CA LEU A 181 -2.65 -12.14 11.23
C LEU A 181 -3.62 -13.13 10.55
N GLU A 182 -3.42 -14.44 10.67
CA GLU A 182 -4.22 -15.46 10.00
C GLU A 182 -5.72 -15.29 10.27
N LYS A 183 -6.09 -15.02 11.53
CA LYS A 183 -7.49 -14.82 11.95
C LYS A 183 -8.03 -13.41 11.67
N MET A 184 -7.19 -12.50 11.17
CA MET A 184 -7.60 -11.14 10.84
C MET A 184 -8.10 -11.07 9.39
N ASP A 185 -9.27 -10.47 9.21
CA ASP A 185 -9.77 -10.09 7.88
C ASP A 185 -9.02 -8.84 7.37
N ILE A 186 -7.80 -9.07 6.89
CA ILE A 186 -6.95 -8.02 6.30
C ILE A 186 -7.51 -7.54 4.96
N GLU A 187 -8.28 -8.39 4.29
CA GLU A 187 -8.83 -8.15 2.96
C GLU A 187 -9.85 -7.01 3.02
N GLN A 188 -10.74 -7.03 4.01
CA GLN A 188 -11.65 -5.92 4.26
C GLN A 188 -10.95 -4.69 4.84
N LYS A 189 -10.02 -4.87 5.79
CA LYS A 189 -9.35 -3.75 6.49
C LYS A 189 -8.43 -2.93 5.59
N MET A 190 -7.78 -3.55 4.62
CA MET A 190 -6.89 -2.88 3.66
C MET A 190 -7.58 -2.60 2.32
N SER A 191 -8.89 -2.30 2.34
CA SER A 191 -9.65 -2.02 1.12
C SER A 191 -10.30 -0.64 1.15
N ILE A 192 -10.02 0.18 0.14
CA ILE A 192 -10.57 1.55 0.02
C ILE A 192 -11.82 1.51 -0.86
N ARG A 193 -12.99 1.68 -0.24
CA ARG A 193 -14.30 1.62 -0.94
C ARG A 193 -14.51 2.74 -1.95
N ILE A 194 -13.78 3.87 -1.84
CA ILE A 194 -13.83 4.98 -2.81
C ILE A 194 -13.28 4.56 -4.19
N LEU A 195 -12.57 3.43 -4.26
CA LEU A 195 -12.00 2.90 -5.50
C LEU A 195 -12.97 2.02 -6.32
N LYS A 196 -14.18 1.75 -5.81
CA LYS A 196 -15.28 1.14 -6.60
C LYS A 196 -15.85 2.13 -7.62
#